data_AF-A0A0G0KDS7-F1
#
_entry.id   AF-A0A0G0KDS7-F1
#
_cell.length_a   1.000
_cell.length_b   1.000
_cell.length_c   1.000
_cell.angle_alpha   90.00
_cell.angle_beta   90.00
_cell.angle_gamma   90.00
#
_symmetry.space_group_name_H-M   'P 1'
#
loop_
_entity.id
_entity.type
_entity.pdbx_description
1 polymer ?
#
loop_
_entity_poly.entity_id
_entity_poly.type
_entity_poly.pdbx_seq_one_letter_code
_entity_poly.pdbx_strand_id
1 'polypeptide(L)'
;MKIINLVKKVFKVGLFSTEAAVRLAYFLLASVVIISVTYLFGYHILVGTLKGGDGGYAEHNVEWYGKYSPRVPFWYPVQGGGFALTLSYSLAPTLLANTISTWKDLTPVQSLRLVVFGSYLLGAFGVYFLSSLRLKNQTVGLLGAVGYLLIPATWFWILKLGYYGFVAGIGFIPWVFLVFD
;
A
#
# COMPACT_ATOMS: atom_id res chain seq x y z
N MET A 1 -15.72 32.61 40.80
CA MET A 1 -14.88 32.46 39.57
C MET A 1 -14.37 31.04 39.29
N LYS A 2 -14.08 30.18 40.30
CA LYS A 2 -13.51 28.84 40.09
C LYS A 2 -14.48 27.77 39.52
N ILE A 3 -15.76 27.80 39.89
CA ILE A 3 -16.75 26.78 39.48
C ILE A 3 -17.12 26.88 37.99
N ILE A 4 -17.32 28.09 37.47
CA ILE A 4 -17.64 28.31 36.04
C ILE A 4 -16.51 27.79 35.14
N ASN A 5 -15.25 27.97 35.56
CA ASN A 5 -14.09 27.48 34.82
C ASN A 5 -14.00 25.94 34.86
N LEU A 6 -14.37 25.31 35.97
CA LEU A 6 -14.42 23.85 36.08
C LEU A 6 -15.51 23.25 35.17
N VAL A 7 -16.73 23.82 35.19
CA VAL A 7 -17.85 23.38 34.33
C VAL A 7 -17.49 23.53 32.85
N LYS A 8 -16.90 24.66 32.44
CA LYS A 8 -16.42 24.86 31.06
C LYS A 8 -15.36 23.83 30.65
N LYS A 9 -14.44 23.46 31.56
CA LYS A 9 -13.40 22.47 31.31
C LYS A 9 -13.98 21.07 31.14
N VAL A 10 -14.91 20.66 32.01
CA VAL A 10 -15.61 19.36 31.90
C VAL A 10 -16.42 19.27 30.60
N PHE A 11 -17.16 20.34 30.26
CA PHE A 11 -17.93 20.38 29.02
C PHE A 11 -17.03 20.31 27.78
N LYS A 12 -15.90 21.03 27.77
CA LYS A 12 -14.92 20.97 26.69
C LYS A 12 -14.29 19.58 26.53
N VAL A 13 -13.98 18.91 27.63
CA VAL A 13 -13.46 17.53 27.61
C VAL A 13 -14.52 16.57 27.08
N GLY A 14 -15.76 16.66 27.56
CA GLY A 14 -16.86 15.82 27.06
C GLY A 14 -17.09 16.00 25.55
N LEU A 15 -17.12 17.25 25.09
CA LEU A 15 -17.32 17.58 23.67
C LEU A 15 -16.16 17.08 22.79
N PHE A 16 -14.92 17.22 23.27
CA PHE A 16 -13.74 16.66 22.62
C PHE A 16 -13.80 15.12 22.53
N SER A 17 -14.19 14.45 23.61
CA SER A 17 -14.36 12.99 23.63
C SER A 17 -15.42 12.51 22.65
N THR A 18 -16.57 13.22 22.56
CA THR A 18 -17.61 12.88 21.58
C THR A 18 -17.16 13.12 20.15
N GLU A 19 -16.46 14.22 19.88
CA GLU A 19 -15.92 14.51 18.54
C GLU A 19 -14.90 13.45 18.13
N ALA A 20 -13.97 13.09 19.03
CA ALA A 20 -13.00 12.04 18.79
C ALA A 20 -13.66 10.68 18.50
N ALA A 21 -14.70 10.32 19.27
CA ALA A 21 -15.43 9.09 19.05
C ALA A 21 -16.13 9.05 17.68
N VAL A 22 -16.77 10.16 17.27
CA VAL A 22 -17.41 10.28 15.94
C VAL A 22 -16.37 10.20 14.82
N ARG A 23 -15.24 10.91 14.96
CA ARG A 23 -14.15 10.86 13.98
C ARG A 23 -13.55 9.46 13.84
N LEU A 24 -13.41 8.75 14.95
CA LEU A 24 -12.93 7.36 14.96
C LEU A 24 -13.94 6.42 14.29
N ALA A 25 -15.22 6.52 14.65
CA ALA A 25 -16.27 5.70 14.03
C ALA A 25 -16.34 5.93 12.51
N TYR A 26 -16.22 7.20 12.07
CA TYR A 26 -16.17 7.53 10.65
C TYR A 26 -14.93 6.93 9.97
N PHE A 27 -13.76 7.02 10.61
CA PHE A 27 -12.54 6.43 10.06
C PHE A 27 -12.63 4.90 9.93
N LEU A 28 -13.24 4.22 10.90
CA LEU A 28 -13.48 2.78 10.84
C LEU A 28 -14.38 2.42 9.65
N LEU A 29 -15.49 3.17 9.47
CA LEU A 29 -16.37 3.01 8.32
C LEU A 29 -15.62 3.25 7.00
N ALA A 30 -14.87 4.34 6.91
CA ALA A 30 -14.05 4.67 5.73
C ALA A 30 -13.04 3.56 5.43
N SER A 31 -12.41 2.98 6.46
CA SER A 31 -11.46 1.88 6.32
C SER A 31 -12.12 0.63 5.71
N VAL A 32 -13.32 0.27 6.18
CA VAL A 32 -14.09 -0.85 5.62
C VAL A 32 -14.38 -0.59 4.13
N VAL A 33 -14.81 0.62 3.77
CA VAL A 33 -15.08 0.98 2.37
C VAL A 33 -13.81 0.92 1.52
N ILE A 34 -12.71 1.53 1.98
CA ILE A 34 -11.43 1.54 1.26
C ILE A 34 -10.92 0.11 1.03
N ILE A 35 -10.93 -0.73 2.06
CA ILE A 35 -10.51 -2.14 1.96
C ILE A 35 -11.41 -2.90 0.99
N SER A 36 -12.73 -2.72 1.10
CA SER A 36 -13.70 -3.41 0.24
C SER A 36 -13.54 -3.04 -1.23
N VAL A 37 -13.37 -1.74 -1.53
CA VAL A 37 -13.14 -1.26 -2.90
C VAL A 37 -11.79 -1.73 -3.44
N THR A 38 -10.74 -1.67 -2.61
CA THR A 38 -9.41 -2.18 -2.98
C THR A 38 -9.47 -3.67 -3.31
N TYR A 39 -10.20 -4.46 -2.51
CA TYR A 39 -10.39 -5.88 -2.75
C TYR A 39 -11.21 -6.13 -4.02
N LEU A 40 -12.34 -5.43 -4.20
CA LEU A 40 -13.21 -5.61 -5.36
C LEU A 40 -12.47 -5.46 -6.69
N PHE A 41 -11.61 -4.45 -6.82
CA PHE A 41 -10.86 -4.19 -8.06
C PHE A 41 -9.48 -4.86 -8.09
N GLY A 42 -8.84 -5.01 -6.93
CA GLY A 42 -7.49 -5.55 -6.79
C GLY A 42 -7.41 -7.06 -6.57
N TYR A 43 -8.52 -7.77 -6.36
CA TYR A 43 -8.53 -9.21 -6.08
C TYR A 43 -7.76 -10.03 -7.11
N HIS A 44 -7.82 -9.65 -8.39
CA HIS A 44 -7.11 -10.34 -9.47
C HIS A 44 -5.59 -10.29 -9.35
N ILE A 45 -5.03 -9.38 -8.54
CA ILE A 45 -3.59 -9.35 -8.21
C ILE A 45 -3.23 -10.50 -7.27
N LEU A 46 -4.15 -10.90 -6.39
CA LEU A 46 -3.92 -11.91 -5.36
C LEU A 46 -3.96 -13.35 -5.91
N VAL A 47 -4.63 -13.57 -7.05
CA VAL A 47 -4.91 -14.91 -7.58
C VAL A 47 -4.30 -15.17 -8.96
N GLY A 48 -4.09 -16.45 -9.28
CA GLY A 48 -3.61 -16.89 -10.59
C GLY A 48 -2.10 -16.75 -10.73
N THR A 49 -1.62 -16.22 -11.86
CA THR A 49 -0.22 -15.85 -12.14
C THR A 49 0.01 -14.35 -11.93
N LEU A 50 1.29 -13.93 -11.82
CA LEU A 50 1.65 -12.51 -11.84
C LEU A 50 1.12 -11.82 -13.11
N LYS A 51 0.74 -10.55 -12.98
CA LYS A 51 0.04 -9.76 -14.01
C LYS A 51 1.00 -8.83 -14.73
N GLY A 52 0.59 -8.45 -15.94
CA GLY A 52 1.33 -7.54 -16.81
C GLY A 52 2.48 -8.20 -17.59
N GLY A 53 3.04 -7.44 -18.53
CA GLY A 53 4.13 -7.92 -19.40
C GLY A 53 5.37 -8.36 -18.63
N ASP A 54 5.70 -7.65 -17.55
CA ASP A 54 6.88 -7.94 -16.72
C ASP A 54 6.62 -8.98 -15.61
N GLY A 55 5.43 -9.61 -15.59
CA GLY A 55 5.04 -10.57 -14.56
C GLY A 55 6.01 -11.75 -14.42
N GLY A 56 6.41 -12.38 -15.54
CA GLY A 56 7.35 -13.50 -15.51
C GLY A 56 8.76 -13.09 -15.04
N TYR A 57 9.16 -11.86 -15.34
CA TYR A 57 10.43 -11.31 -14.85
C TYR A 57 10.38 -11.06 -13.33
N ALA A 58 9.28 -10.51 -12.82
CA ALA A 58 9.08 -10.30 -11.39
C ALA A 58 8.99 -11.62 -10.60
N GLU A 59 8.32 -12.63 -11.15
CA GLU A 59 8.25 -13.99 -10.60
C GLU A 59 9.63 -14.60 -10.48
N HIS A 60 10.40 -14.55 -11.58
CA HIS A 60 11.76 -15.07 -11.57
C HIS A 60 12.63 -14.37 -10.51
N ASN A 61 12.58 -13.04 -10.46
CA ASN A 61 13.36 -12.29 -9.48
C ASN A 61 13.00 -12.67 -8.04
N VAL A 62 11.72 -12.75 -7.70
CA VAL A 62 11.36 -13.06 -6.31
C VAL A 62 11.80 -14.46 -5.91
N GLU A 63 11.70 -15.43 -6.81
CA GLU A 63 12.17 -16.79 -6.59
C GLU A 63 13.70 -16.89 -6.50
N TRP A 64 14.43 -16.19 -7.38
CA TRP A 64 15.89 -16.15 -7.34
C TRP A 64 16.40 -15.58 -6.02
N TYR A 65 15.84 -14.44 -5.60
CA TYR A 65 16.19 -13.85 -4.31
C TYR A 65 15.78 -14.77 -3.16
N GLY A 66 14.62 -15.42 -3.21
CA GLY A 66 14.19 -16.38 -2.18
C GLY A 66 15.15 -17.57 -2.03
N LYS A 67 15.63 -18.10 -3.16
CA LYS A 67 16.55 -19.24 -3.20
C LYS A 67 17.95 -18.91 -2.69
N TYR A 68 18.46 -17.72 -3.01
CA TYR A 68 19.85 -17.36 -2.72
C TYR A 68 20.02 -16.37 -1.56
N SER A 69 18.95 -15.88 -0.95
CA SER A 69 19.03 -15.00 0.22
C SER A 69 19.73 -15.69 1.41
N PRO A 70 20.61 -15.00 2.16
CA PRO A 70 20.98 -13.58 2.02
C PRO A 70 22.14 -13.32 1.03
N ARG A 71 22.71 -14.35 0.41
CA ARG A 71 23.89 -14.27 -0.48
C ARG A 71 23.50 -14.38 -1.95
N VAL A 72 22.73 -13.40 -2.43
CA VAL A 72 22.24 -13.38 -3.81
C VAL A 72 23.40 -13.17 -4.79
N PRO A 73 23.60 -14.06 -5.78
CA PRO A 73 24.62 -13.87 -6.81
C PRO A 73 24.41 -12.55 -7.55
N PHE A 74 25.49 -11.79 -7.72
CA PHE A 74 25.47 -10.53 -8.46
C PHE A 74 25.13 -10.75 -9.95
N TRP A 75 25.68 -11.80 -10.55
CA TRP A 75 25.47 -12.15 -11.95
C TRP A 75 24.41 -13.23 -12.11
N TYR A 76 23.44 -12.98 -12.98
CA TYR A 76 22.38 -13.91 -13.30
C TYR A 76 22.53 -14.41 -14.74
N PRO A 77 22.97 -15.66 -14.95
CA PRO A 77 23.46 -16.10 -16.26
C PRO A 77 22.37 -16.47 -17.27
N VAL A 78 21.12 -16.68 -16.85
CA VAL A 78 20.09 -17.27 -17.73
C VAL A 78 19.14 -16.24 -18.35
N GLN A 79 19.37 -14.94 -18.16
CA GLN A 79 18.67 -13.86 -18.87
C GLN A 79 19.54 -13.26 -19.97
N GLY A 80 19.25 -13.57 -21.24
CA GLY A 80 19.83 -12.89 -22.40
C GLY A 80 21.37 -12.95 -22.51
N GLY A 81 22.02 -14.01 -22.00
CA GLY A 81 23.49 -14.12 -21.95
C GLY A 81 24.12 -13.64 -20.64
N GLY A 82 23.30 -13.13 -19.73
CA GLY A 82 23.65 -12.79 -18.37
C GLY A 82 23.38 -11.33 -18.03
N PHE A 83 22.87 -11.08 -16.82
CA PHE A 83 22.48 -9.74 -16.39
C PHE A 83 22.73 -9.55 -14.89
N ALA A 84 23.07 -8.33 -14.45
CA ALA A 84 23.21 -8.03 -13.02
C ALA A 84 21.85 -7.64 -12.42
N LEU A 85 21.17 -8.58 -11.76
CA LEU A 85 19.80 -8.37 -11.24
C LEU A 85 19.66 -7.14 -10.33
N THR A 86 20.72 -6.79 -9.61
CA THR A 86 20.75 -5.62 -8.73
C THR A 86 20.65 -4.27 -9.45
N LEU A 87 20.78 -4.23 -10.77
CA LEU A 87 20.84 -2.98 -11.57
C LEU A 87 19.59 -2.70 -12.42
N SER A 88 18.59 -3.58 -12.40
CA SER A 88 17.43 -3.49 -13.32
C SER A 88 16.19 -2.87 -12.68
N TYR A 89 15.77 -3.40 -11.53
CA TYR A 89 14.55 -2.98 -10.86
C TYR A 89 14.78 -2.81 -9.37
N SER A 90 13.92 -2.01 -8.72
CA SER A 90 13.94 -1.84 -7.27
C SER A 90 13.82 -3.20 -6.59
N LEU A 91 14.82 -3.54 -5.77
CA LEU A 91 14.87 -4.79 -5.02
C LEU A 91 13.96 -4.79 -3.80
N ALA A 92 13.53 -3.61 -3.34
CA ALA A 92 12.79 -3.44 -2.10
C ALA A 92 11.53 -4.34 -2.00
N PRO A 93 10.60 -4.35 -2.97
CA PRO A 93 9.43 -5.23 -2.87
C PRO A 93 9.79 -6.71 -2.95
N THR A 94 10.83 -7.08 -3.70
CA THR A 94 11.33 -8.46 -3.79
C THR A 94 11.91 -8.94 -2.46
N LEU A 95 12.70 -8.10 -1.79
CA LEU A 95 13.27 -8.41 -0.47
C LEU A 95 12.19 -8.47 0.60
N LEU A 96 11.22 -7.55 0.56
CA LEU A 96 10.07 -7.57 1.46
C LEU A 96 9.22 -8.83 1.26
N ALA A 97 8.92 -9.20 0.01
CA ALA A 97 8.18 -10.41 -0.30
C ALA A 97 8.88 -11.68 0.23
N ASN A 98 10.20 -11.78 0.02
CA ASN A 98 10.99 -12.89 0.55
C ASN A 98 11.03 -12.92 2.08
N THR A 99 11.05 -11.76 2.72
CA THR A 99 10.95 -11.67 4.18
C THR A 99 9.58 -12.20 4.64
N ILE A 100 8.49 -11.77 4.00
CA ILE A 100 7.13 -12.23 4.33
C ILE A 100 6.98 -13.75 4.10
N SER A 101 7.53 -14.31 3.02
CA SER A 101 7.46 -15.77 2.76
C SER A 101 8.26 -16.61 3.76
N THR A 102 9.19 -16.02 4.51
CA THR A 102 9.88 -16.75 5.58
C THR A 102 9.10 -16.76 6.90
N TRP A 103 8.19 -15.81 7.10
CA TRP A 103 7.38 -15.69 8.32
C TRP A 103 5.98 -16.28 8.20
N LYS A 104 5.53 -16.51 6.98
CA LYS A 104 4.23 -17.08 6.64
C LYS A 104 4.47 -18.23 5.68
N ASP A 105 3.69 -19.30 5.78
CA ASP A 105 3.71 -20.45 4.85
C ASP A 105 3.16 -20.06 3.46
N LEU A 106 3.72 -19.01 2.88
CA LEU A 106 3.38 -18.44 1.58
C LEU A 106 4.56 -18.61 0.64
N THR A 107 4.28 -18.86 -0.62
CA THR A 107 5.33 -18.84 -1.64
C THR A 107 5.85 -17.42 -1.84
N PRO A 108 7.10 -17.23 -2.29
CA PRO A 108 7.64 -15.89 -2.58
C PRO A 108 6.75 -15.08 -3.53
N VAL A 109 6.15 -15.76 -4.51
CA VAL A 109 5.19 -15.17 -5.46
C VAL A 109 3.90 -14.73 -4.77
N GLN A 110 3.33 -15.53 -3.86
CA GLN A 110 2.16 -15.14 -3.09
C GLN A 110 2.46 -13.93 -2.20
N SER A 111 3.63 -13.92 -1.55
CA SER A 111 4.08 -12.79 -0.74
C SER A 111 4.24 -11.52 -1.59
N LEU A 112 4.79 -11.61 -2.80
CA LEU A 112 4.90 -10.46 -3.69
C LEU A 112 3.54 -9.89 -4.09
N ARG A 113 2.54 -10.74 -4.33
CA ARG A 113 1.17 -10.28 -4.60
C ARG A 113 0.58 -9.53 -3.43
N LEU A 114 0.81 -10.02 -2.21
CA LEU A 114 0.37 -9.33 -0.99
C LEU A 114 1.05 -7.98 -0.83
N VAL A 115 2.37 -7.89 -1.09
CA VAL A 115 3.10 -6.63 -1.07
C VAL A 115 2.47 -5.63 -2.03
N VAL A 116 2.27 -6.03 -3.29
CA VAL A 116 1.71 -5.13 -4.32
C VAL A 116 0.27 -4.75 -4.03
N PHE A 117 -0.58 -5.70 -3.62
CA PHE A 117 -1.94 -5.39 -3.21
C PHE A 117 -1.96 -4.44 -2.01
N GLY A 118 -1.09 -4.68 -1.04
CA GLY A 118 -0.90 -3.82 0.13
C GLY A 118 -0.44 -2.40 -0.24
N SER A 119 0.35 -2.22 -1.29
CA SER A 119 0.77 -0.91 -1.76
C SER A 119 -0.39 -0.06 -2.30
N TYR A 120 -1.38 -0.67 -2.96
CA TYR A 120 -2.60 0.04 -3.35
C TYR A 120 -3.43 0.48 -2.15
N LEU A 121 -3.55 -0.42 -1.16
CA LEU A 121 -4.25 -0.11 0.08
C LEU A 121 -3.54 1.02 0.84
N LEU A 122 -2.21 0.96 0.92
CA LEU A 122 -1.36 1.98 1.51
C LEU A 122 -1.53 3.33 0.80
N GLY A 123 -1.53 3.33 -0.54
CA GLY A 123 -1.78 4.52 -1.34
C GLY A 123 -3.16 5.12 -1.06
N ALA A 124 -4.21 4.29 -1.04
CA ALA A 124 -5.58 4.75 -0.77
C ALA A 124 -5.73 5.35 0.63
N PHE A 125 -5.15 4.72 1.66
CA PHE A 125 -5.12 5.30 3.01
C PHE A 125 -4.31 6.59 3.04
N GLY A 126 -3.19 6.66 2.32
CA GLY A 126 -2.40 7.88 2.20
C GLY A 126 -3.21 9.03 1.60
N VAL A 127 -3.97 8.79 0.53
CA VAL A 127 -4.89 9.78 -0.05
C VAL A 127 -5.98 10.17 0.94
N TYR A 128 -6.56 9.20 1.66
CA TYR A 128 -7.55 9.48 2.70
C TYR A 128 -7.00 10.46 3.75
N PHE A 129 -5.82 10.17 4.30
CA PHE A 129 -5.20 11.01 5.32
C PHE A 129 -4.79 12.37 4.77
N LEU A 130 -4.15 12.40 3.59
CA LEU A 130 -3.74 13.64 2.94
C LEU A 130 -4.94 14.58 2.74
N SER A 131 -6.01 14.11 2.10
CA SER A 131 -7.19 14.93 1.83
C SER A 131 -7.96 15.27 3.10
N SER A 132 -8.14 14.32 4.02
CA SER A 132 -8.90 14.59 5.26
C SER A 132 -8.22 15.55 6.21
N LEU A 133 -6.88 15.50 6.31
CA LEU A 133 -6.12 16.38 7.20
C LEU A 133 -5.96 17.77 6.59
N ARG A 134 -5.61 17.88 5.30
CA ARG A 134 -5.43 19.18 4.62
C ARG A 134 -6.75 19.95 4.52
N LEU A 135 -7.85 19.27 4.19
CA LEU A 135 -9.16 19.89 4.02
C LEU A 135 -10.04 19.82 5.27
N LYS A 136 -9.52 19.23 6.36
CA LYS A 136 -10.21 19.06 7.66
C LYS A 136 -11.57 18.36 7.55
N ASN A 137 -11.73 17.48 6.57
CA ASN A 137 -12.99 16.81 6.24
C ASN A 137 -12.79 15.33 5.89
N GLN A 138 -13.28 14.42 6.75
CA GLN A 138 -13.12 12.98 6.56
C GLN A 138 -13.89 12.43 5.36
N THR A 139 -15.02 13.04 5.00
CA THR A 139 -15.79 12.67 3.81
C THR A 139 -14.98 12.93 2.55
N VAL A 140 -14.27 14.06 2.49
CA VAL A 140 -13.39 14.36 1.34
C VAL A 140 -12.22 13.36 1.29
N GLY A 141 -11.69 12.97 2.44
CA GLY A 141 -10.71 11.87 2.53
C GLY A 141 -11.22 10.58 1.92
N LEU A 142 -12.42 10.15 2.32
CA LEU A 142 -13.03 8.92 1.81
C LEU A 142 -13.28 9.00 0.30
N LEU A 143 -13.87 10.09 -0.18
CA LEU A 143 -14.12 10.30 -1.61
C LEU A 143 -12.83 10.33 -2.43
N GLY A 144 -11.77 10.95 -1.90
CA GLY A 144 -10.45 10.96 -2.53
C GLY A 144 -9.85 9.57 -2.65
N ALA A 145 -9.89 8.77 -1.57
CA ALA A 145 -9.37 7.41 -1.57
C ALA A 145 -10.15 6.48 -2.50
N VAL A 146 -11.48 6.57 -2.51
CA VAL A 146 -12.32 5.82 -3.45
C VAL A 146 -12.04 6.27 -4.89
N GLY A 147 -11.94 7.58 -5.14
CA GLY A 147 -11.58 8.12 -6.44
C GLY A 147 -10.24 7.58 -6.96
N TYR A 148 -9.21 7.58 -6.11
CA TYR A 148 -7.91 6.98 -6.41
C TYR A 148 -8.04 5.51 -6.85
N LEU A 149 -8.85 4.71 -6.16
CA LEU A 149 -9.07 3.29 -6.48
C LEU A 149 -9.98 3.08 -7.70
N LEU A 150 -10.85 4.03 -8.06
CA LEU A 150 -11.73 3.90 -9.23
C LEU A 150 -11.03 4.31 -10.53
N ILE A 151 -9.95 5.09 -10.46
CA ILE A 151 -9.21 5.53 -11.64
C ILE A 151 -8.51 4.31 -12.30
N PRO A 152 -8.80 3.98 -13.57
CA PRO A 152 -8.17 2.84 -14.25
C PRO A 152 -6.65 2.93 -14.33
N ALA A 153 -6.11 4.15 -14.43
CA ALA A 153 -4.67 4.39 -14.47
C ALA A 153 -3.95 3.91 -13.20
N THR A 154 -4.62 3.86 -12.05
CA THR A 154 -4.07 3.31 -10.80
C THR A 154 -3.68 1.84 -10.99
N TRP A 155 -4.56 1.06 -11.62
CA TRP A 155 -4.38 -0.39 -11.82
C TRP A 155 -3.56 -0.74 -13.05
N PHE A 156 -3.46 0.17 -14.02
CA PHE A 156 -2.78 -0.04 -15.29
C PHE A 156 -1.33 -0.54 -15.11
N TRP A 157 -0.59 0.06 -14.17
CA TRP A 157 0.82 -0.23 -13.90
C TRP A 157 1.06 -1.70 -13.55
N ILE A 158 0.16 -2.33 -12.79
CA ILE A 158 0.32 -3.74 -12.44
C ILE A 158 -0.39 -4.68 -13.42
N LEU A 159 -1.63 -4.35 -13.82
CA LEU A 159 -2.46 -5.28 -14.57
C LEU A 159 -2.04 -5.40 -16.03
N LYS A 160 -1.41 -4.35 -16.59
CA LYS A 160 -0.97 -4.31 -17.99
C LYS A 160 0.54 -4.32 -18.13
N LEU A 161 1.26 -3.47 -17.39
CA LEU A 161 2.72 -3.38 -17.53
C LEU A 161 3.46 -4.40 -16.65
N GLY A 162 2.99 -4.63 -15.43
CA GLY A 162 3.66 -5.52 -14.48
C GLY A 162 4.80 -4.83 -13.74
N TYR A 163 4.68 -3.53 -13.45
CA TYR A 163 5.75 -2.78 -12.77
C TYR A 163 5.68 -2.93 -11.25
N TYR A 164 6.02 -4.12 -10.75
CA TYR A 164 6.01 -4.46 -9.31
C TYR A 164 6.83 -3.49 -8.45
N GLY A 165 8.03 -3.13 -8.92
CA GLY A 165 8.92 -2.15 -8.27
C GLY A 165 8.29 -0.78 -8.11
N PHE A 166 7.73 -0.27 -9.20
CA PHE A 166 7.08 1.03 -9.25
C PHE A 166 5.83 1.07 -8.38
N VAL A 167 4.96 0.06 -8.49
CA VAL A 167 3.70 -0.01 -7.74
C VAL A 167 3.94 -0.07 -6.23
N ALA A 168 4.99 -0.76 -5.79
CA ALA A 168 5.38 -0.74 -4.40
C ALA A 168 5.74 0.67 -3.90
N GLY A 169 6.41 1.46 -4.75
CA GLY A 169 6.81 2.84 -4.45
C GLY A 169 5.66 3.84 -4.49
N ILE A 170 4.76 3.78 -5.48
CA ILE A 170 3.69 4.78 -5.62
C ILE A 170 2.73 4.82 -4.43
N GLY A 171 2.57 3.69 -3.72
CA GLY A 171 1.78 3.63 -2.49
C GLY A 171 2.26 4.60 -1.41
N PHE A 172 3.54 5.02 -1.45
CA PHE A 172 4.12 5.97 -0.51
C PHE A 172 3.98 7.44 -0.93
N ILE A 173 3.63 7.74 -2.18
CA ILE A 173 3.56 9.12 -2.70
C ILE A 173 2.65 10.03 -1.84
N PRO A 174 1.40 9.64 -1.49
CA PRO A 174 0.55 10.51 -0.69
C PRO A 174 1.10 10.76 0.72
N TRP A 175 1.84 9.80 1.27
CA TRP A 175 2.47 9.92 2.58
C TRP A 175 3.65 10.88 2.55
N VAL A 176 4.41 10.91 1.45
CA VAL A 176 5.47 11.90 1.25
C VAL A 176 4.89 13.31 1.26
N PHE A 177 3.79 13.56 0.55
CA PHE A 177 3.09 14.85 0.61
C PHE A 177 2.46 15.14 1.98
N LEU A 178 2.13 14.13 2.78
CA LEU A 178 1.62 14.37 4.12
C LEU A 178 2.74 14.82 5.07
N VAL A 179 3.96 14.33 4.89
CA VAL A 179 5.09 14.53 5.81
C VAL A 179 5.98 15.73 5.41
N PHE A 180 6.16 15.97 4.11
CA PHE A 180 7.20 16.89 3.60
C PHE A 180 6.66 18.16 2.89
N ASP A 181 5.34 18.37 2.87
CA ASP A 181 4.68 19.59 2.35
C ASP A 181 4.20 20.48 3.50
#